data_AF-A0A8C6BBR0-F1
#
_entry.id   AF-A0A8C6BBR0-F1
#
_cell.length_a   1.000
_cell.length_b   1.000
_cell.length_c   1.000
_cell.angle_alpha   90.00
_cell.angle_beta   90.00
_cell.angle_gamma   90.00
#
_symmetry.space_group_name_H-M   'P 1'
#
loop_
_entity.id
_entity.type
_entity.pdbx_description
1 polymer ?
#
loop_
_entity_poly.entity_id
_entity_poly.type
_entity_poly.pdbx_seq_one_letter_code
_entity_poly.pdbx_strand_id
1 'polypeptide(L)' 'MSSVPGLRGARGAGEQNMTETDAFPTREVFDPAETYKMDHKRRGIALIFNHERFFWHLTLPDRQGTSADRDSLKRSINR' A
#
# COMPACT_ATOMS: atom_id res chain seq x y z
N MET A 1 -56.84 -39.19 37.83
CA MET A 1 -56.20 -39.99 38.89
C MET A 1 -54.85 -39.34 39.16
N SER A 2 -54.69 -38.91 40.41
CA SER A 2 -53.50 -38.37 41.08
C SER A 2 -52.25 -39.26 40.86
N SER A 3 -50.99 -38.80 40.88
CA SER A 3 -50.27 -38.27 42.05
C SER A 3 -48.76 -38.03 41.76
N VAL A 4 -48.28 -36.79 41.99
CA VAL A 4 -47.04 -36.30 42.67
C VAL A 4 -45.58 -36.68 42.19
N PRO A 5 -44.48 -36.04 42.69
CA PRO A 5 -43.51 -35.29 41.86
C PRO A 5 -42.02 -35.68 42.07
N GLY A 6 -41.09 -34.97 41.41
CA GLY A 6 -39.63 -34.99 41.70
C GLY A 6 -38.84 -34.81 40.41
N LEU A 7 -37.70 -34.12 40.31
CA LEU A 7 -36.72 -33.63 41.27
C LEU A 7 -36.03 -32.41 40.63
N ARG A 8 -35.54 -31.49 41.46
CA ARG A 8 -34.66 -30.38 41.07
C ARG A 8 -33.44 -30.89 40.28
N GLY A 9 -33.14 -30.23 39.17
CA GLY A 9 -31.85 -30.27 38.50
C GLY A 9 -31.49 -28.86 38.02
N ALA A 10 -30.36 -28.35 38.49
CA ALA A 10 -29.93 -26.97 38.35
C ALA A 10 -29.32 -26.66 36.97
N ARG A 11 -29.51 -25.39 36.57
CA ARG A 11 -28.54 -24.47 35.92
C ARG A 11 -27.59 -25.03 34.85
N GLY A 12 -27.66 -24.42 33.67
CA GLY A 12 -26.56 -24.35 32.72
C GLY A 12 -26.98 -23.60 31.47
N ALA A 13 -26.93 -22.26 31.52
CA ALA A 13 -26.99 -21.44 30.31
C ALA A 13 -25.79 -21.83 29.45
N GLY A 14 -26.05 -22.50 28.33
CA GLY A 14 -25.03 -22.78 27.33
C GLY A 14 -24.69 -21.49 26.61
N GLU A 15 -23.80 -20.70 27.21
CA GLU A 15 -23.04 -19.69 26.50
C GLU A 15 -22.28 -20.40 25.38
N GLN A 16 -22.69 -20.15 24.14
CA GLN A 16 -21.95 -20.57 22.97
C GLN A 16 -20.68 -19.72 22.94
N ASN A 17 -19.60 -20.24 23.51
CA ASN A 17 -18.27 -19.66 23.42
C ASN A 17 -17.90 -19.56 21.94
N MET A 18 -18.08 -18.37 21.35
CA MET A 18 -17.48 -17.99 20.08
C MET A 18 -15.97 -17.85 20.32
N THR A 19 -15.26 -18.98 20.27
CA THR A 19 -13.80 -19.00 20.30
C THR A 19 -13.27 -18.47 18.97
N GLU A 20 -12.65 -17.30 19.07
CA GLU A 20 -11.53 -16.81 18.27
C GLU A 20 -11.71 -16.93 16.76
N THR A 21 -12.08 -15.82 16.13
CA THR A 21 -11.69 -15.58 14.73
C THR A 21 -10.16 -15.52 14.74
N ASP A 22 -9.51 -16.65 14.50
CA ASP A 22 -8.08 -16.72 14.24
C ASP A 22 -7.77 -15.63 13.21
N ALA A 23 -7.04 -14.62 13.64
CA ALA A 23 -6.55 -13.58 12.77
C ALA A 23 -5.77 -14.30 11.67
N PHE A 24 -6.31 -14.32 10.44
CA PHE A 24 -5.62 -14.88 9.30
C PHE A 24 -4.26 -14.19 9.25
N PRO A 25 -3.16 -14.84 9.66
CA PRO A 25 -1.87 -14.24 9.47
C PRO A 25 -1.77 -14.17 7.96
N THR A 26 -1.59 -12.96 7.43
CA THR A 26 -1.25 -12.77 6.04
C THR A 26 0.03 -13.56 5.87
N ARG A 27 -0.08 -14.83 5.45
CA ARG A 27 1.07 -15.60 5.03
C ARG A 27 1.70 -14.72 3.97
N GLU A 28 3.00 -14.50 4.06
CA GLU A 28 3.78 -13.89 2.98
C GLU A 28 3.78 -14.89 1.81
N VAL A 29 2.61 -15.04 1.18
CA VAL A 29 2.42 -15.77 -0.05
C VAL A 29 2.89 -14.82 -1.13
N PHE A 30 3.90 -15.25 -1.88
CA PHE A 30 4.36 -14.51 -3.04
C PHE A 30 3.20 -14.33 -4.03
N ASP A 31 2.73 -13.09 -4.16
CA ASP A 31 1.74 -12.72 -5.16
C ASP A 31 2.47 -12.21 -6.41
N PRO A 32 2.44 -12.95 -7.54
CA PRO A 32 3.10 -12.52 -8.76
C PRO A 32 2.49 -11.25 -9.38
N ALA A 33 1.31 -10.83 -8.93
CA ALA A 33 0.62 -9.62 -9.37
C ALA A 33 0.68 -8.48 -8.34
N GLU A 34 1.47 -8.60 -7.27
CA GLU A 34 1.58 -7.56 -6.25
C GLU A 34 2.03 -6.23 -6.87
N THR A 35 1.34 -5.14 -6.51
CA THR A 35 1.64 -3.79 -7.00
C THR A 35 2.13 -2.89 -5.88
N TYR A 36 2.96 -1.89 -6.22
CA TYR A 36 3.39 -0.89 -5.26
C TYR A 36 2.18 -0.17 -4.66
N LYS A 37 2.20 0.03 -3.33
CA LYS A 37 1.22 0.87 -2.63
C LYS A 37 1.40 2.32 -3.04
N MET A 38 0.57 2.79 -3.97
CA MET A 38 0.60 4.17 -4.50
C MET A 38 -0.41 5.12 -3.81
N ASP A 39 -1.06 4.66 -2.74
CA ASP A 39 -2.12 5.33 -1.98
C ASP A 39 -1.62 6.26 -0.86
N HIS A 40 -0.32 6.55 -0.84
CA HIS A 40 0.28 7.54 0.05
C HIS A 40 -0.31 8.94 -0.20
N LYS A 41 -0.34 9.80 0.83
CA LYS A 41 -0.87 11.18 0.75
C LYS A 41 -0.30 12.01 -0.42
N ARG A 42 0.92 11.72 -0.85
CA ARG A 42 1.60 12.37 -1.98
C ARG A 42 2.37 11.34 -2.78
N ARG A 43 2.48 11.55 -4.11
CA ARG A 43 3.29 10.72 -5.01
C ARG A 43 4.79 10.81 -4.74
N GLY A 44 5.29 12.00 -4.40
CA GLY A 44 6.71 12.25 -4.14
C GLY A 44 7.23 13.52 -4.82
N ILE A 45 8.57 13.66 -4.85
CA ILE A 45 9.28 14.75 -5.53
C ILE A 45 10.00 14.16 -6.74
N ALA A 46 9.95 14.86 -7.87
CA ALA A 46 10.73 14.53 -9.06
C ALA A 46 11.83 15.57 -9.27
N LEU A 47 13.09 15.13 -9.29
CA LEU A 47 14.25 15.98 -9.56
C LEU A 47 14.63 15.90 -11.04
N ILE A 48 14.85 17.05 -11.67
CA ILE A 48 15.28 17.13 -13.08
C ILE A 48 16.59 17.91 -13.11
N PHE A 49 17.69 17.21 -13.38
CA PHE A 49 19.00 17.81 -13.59
C PHE A 49 19.20 18.09 -15.09
N ASN A 50 19.06 19.35 -15.48
CA ASN A 50 19.18 19.77 -16.87
C ASN A 50 20.54 20.40 -17.14
N HIS A 51 21.38 19.70 -17.91
CA HIS A 51 22.72 20.17 -18.29
C HIS A 51 22.76 20.52 -19.78
N GLU A 52 22.89 21.82 -20.08
CA GLU A 52 22.93 22.33 -21.46
C GLU A 52 24.35 22.62 -21.94
N ARG A 53 25.18 23.20 -21.06
CA ARG A 53 26.59 23.52 -21.33
C ARG A 53 27.48 22.82 -20.32
N PHE A 54 28.71 22.55 -20.74
CA PHE A 54 29.69 21.82 -19.93
C PHE A 54 30.93 22.67 -19.68
N PHE A 55 31.71 22.28 -18.68
CA PHE A 55 33.00 22.88 -18.43
C PHE A 55 33.90 22.70 -19.66
N TRP A 56 34.52 23.78 -20.14
CA TRP A 56 35.21 23.82 -21.44
C TRP A 56 36.33 22.78 -21.57
N HIS A 57 37.02 22.44 -20.47
CA HIS A 57 38.10 21.46 -20.47
C HIS A 57 37.61 20.02 -20.74
N LEU A 58 36.28 19.79 -20.64
CA LEU A 58 35.66 18.52 -20.99
C LEU A 58 35.46 18.36 -22.50
N THR A 59 35.59 19.44 -23.29
CA THR A 59 35.42 19.42 -24.76
C THR A 59 34.11 18.79 -25.23
N LEU A 60 33.05 18.89 -24.43
CA LEU A 60 31.73 18.36 -24.75
C LEU A 60 30.89 19.40 -25.51
N PRO A 61 30.09 18.98 -26.50
CA PRO A 61 29.20 19.88 -27.23
C PRO A 61 28.02 20.34 -26.37
N ASP A 62 27.48 21.51 -26.69
CA ASP A 62 26.24 22.00 -26.09
C ASP A 62 25.04 21.11 -26.46
N ARG A 63 24.16 20.85 -25.49
CA ARG A 63 22.96 20.03 -25.68
C ARG A 63 21.74 20.88 -26.00
N GLN A 64 21.75 21.48 -27.18
CA GLN A 64 20.64 22.30 -27.68
C GLN A 64 19.31 21.51 -27.64
N GLY A 65 18.25 22.13 -27.15
CA GLY A 65 16.93 21.51 -27.01
C GLY A 65 16.65 20.85 -25.65
N THR A 66 17.66 20.59 -24.82
CA THR A 66 17.44 19.96 -23.49
C THR A 66 16.55 20.80 -22.56
N SER A 67 16.54 22.12 -22.74
CA SER A 67 15.62 23.01 -22.03
C SER A 67 14.15 22.77 -22.40
N ALA A 68 13.86 22.37 -23.64
CA ALA A 68 12.51 21.96 -24.05
C ALA A 68 12.13 20.61 -23.42
N ASP A 69 13.06 19.67 -23.34
CA ASP A 69 12.85 18.37 -22.66
C ASP A 69 12.50 18.57 -21.18
N ARG A 70 13.28 19.41 -20.48
CA ARG A 70 13.03 19.78 -19.08
C ARG A 70 11.60 20.29 -18.91
N ASP A 71 11.15 21.18 -19.80
CA ASP A 71 9.82 21.79 -19.68
C ASP A 71 8.70 20.82 -20.03
N SER A 72 8.92 19.91 -20.98
CA SER A 72 8.02 18.80 -21.28
C SER A 72 7.87 17.86 -20.07
N LEU A 73 8.98 17.47 -19.45
CA LEU A 73 8.99 16.63 -18.24
C LEU A 73 8.30 17.32 -17.05
N LYS A 74 8.55 18.61 -16.85
CA LYS A 74 7.84 19.39 -15.83
C LYS A 74 6.33 19.38 -16.05
N ARG A 75 5.86 19.43 -17.29
CA ARG A 75 4.42 19.38 -17.60
C ARG A 75 3.83 17.99 -17.38
N SER A 76 4.55 16.93 -17.77
CA SER A 76 4.02 15.56 -17.69
C SER A 76 4.00 15.02 -16.26
N ILE A 77 4.99 15.37 -15.44
CA ILE A 77 5.12 14.85 -14.06
C ILE A 77 4.23 15.60 -13.08
N ASN A 78 3.88 16.86 -13.36
CA ASN A 78 2.99 17.67 -12.52
C ASN A 78 1.51 17.57 -12.92
N ARG A 79 1.13 16.63 -13.78
CA ARG A 79 -0.27 16.28 -14.03
C ARG A 79 -0.79 15.37 -12.93
#